data_AF-A0A6A3GBX5-F1
#
_entry.id   AF-A0A6A3GBX5-F1
#
_cell.length_a   1.000
_cell.length_b   1.000
_cell.length_c   1.000
_cell.angle_alpha   90.00
_cell.angle_beta   90.00
_cell.angle_gamma   90.00
#
_symmetry.space_group_name_H-M   'P 1'
#
loop_
_entity.id
_entity.type
_entity.pdbx_description
1 polymer ?
#
loop_
_entity_poly.entity_id
_entity_poly.type
_entity_poly.pdbx_seq_one_letter_code
_entity_poly.pdbx_strand_id
1 'polypeptide(L)'
;MIPHFAAAGHDCPQYMNPAEYFISLVNTDFDDHADVPKLLQSYAQSETSRQLADRIEADRKTLQHLPDIEQPSPSSLRQFGVLMYRNLVNNVRNPGIYWIRLFMYFCLSFMVGTMYLSTN
;
A
#
# COMPACT_ATOMS: atom_id res chain seq x y z
N MET A 1 -7.10 -21.91 -15.73
CA MET A 1 -6.90 -20.67 -16.50
C MET A 1 -6.59 -21.00 -17.96
N ILE A 2 -5.43 -21.56 -18.30
CA ILE A 2 -5.06 -21.96 -19.68
C ILE A 2 -6.16 -22.78 -20.40
N PRO A 3 -6.71 -23.87 -19.83
CA PRO A 3 -7.76 -24.64 -20.53
C PRO A 3 -9.09 -23.90 -20.67
N HIS A 4 -9.37 -22.89 -19.83
CA HIS A 4 -10.59 -22.09 -19.91
C HIS A 4 -10.52 -21.08 -21.05
N PHE A 5 -9.37 -20.41 -21.19
CA PHE A 5 -9.12 -19.50 -22.33
C PHE A 5 -9.00 -20.26 -23.65
N ALA A 6 -8.37 -21.44 -23.65
CA ALA A 6 -8.36 -22.35 -24.80
C ALA A 6 -9.79 -22.77 -25.23
N ALA A 7 -10.66 -23.12 -24.26
CA ALA A 7 -12.07 -23.42 -24.54
C ALA A 7 -12.86 -22.21 -25.09
N ALA A 8 -12.43 -20.99 -24.77
CA ALA A 8 -12.97 -19.76 -25.33
C ALA A 8 -12.36 -19.38 -26.70
N GLY A 9 -11.42 -20.17 -27.22
CA GLY A 9 -10.77 -19.97 -28.52
C GLY A 9 -9.49 -19.14 -28.48
N HIS A 10 -8.93 -18.90 -27.30
CA HIS A 10 -7.70 -18.12 -27.11
C HIS A 10 -6.58 -19.00 -26.55
N ASP A 11 -5.88 -19.69 -27.44
CA ASP A 11 -4.72 -20.51 -27.11
C ASP A 11 -3.47 -19.63 -26.94
N CYS A 12 -2.72 -19.87 -25.85
CA CYS A 12 -1.47 -19.17 -25.61
C CYS A 12 -0.39 -19.66 -26.58
N PRO A 13 0.34 -18.76 -27.28
CA PRO A 13 1.47 -19.14 -28.11
C PRO A 13 2.59 -19.82 -27.30
N GLN A 14 3.27 -20.80 -27.92
CA GLN A 14 4.28 -21.66 -27.28
C GLN A 14 5.49 -20.89 -26.68
N TYR A 15 5.77 -19.68 -27.16
CA TYR A 15 6.93 -18.87 -26.73
C TYR A 15 6.52 -17.57 -26.02
N MET A 16 5.30 -17.51 -25.48
CA MET A 16 4.79 -16.34 -24.78
C MET A 16 4.54 -16.63 -23.31
N ASN A 17 4.71 -15.63 -22.45
CA ASN A 17 4.31 -15.75 -21.07
C ASN A 17 2.77 -15.77 -21.00
N PRO A 18 2.13 -16.82 -20.47
CA PRO A 18 0.67 -16.92 -20.42
C PRO A 18 0.02 -15.80 -19.61
N ALA A 19 0.68 -15.31 -18.55
CA ALA A 19 0.15 -14.21 -17.75
C ALA A 19 0.09 -12.92 -18.57
N GLU A 20 1.17 -12.58 -19.28
CA GLU A 20 1.24 -11.39 -20.14
C GLU A 20 0.22 -11.47 -21.27
N TYR A 21 0.13 -12.63 -21.94
CA TYR A 21 -0.80 -12.86 -23.04
C TYR A 21 -2.27 -12.71 -22.63
N PHE A 22 -2.67 -13.30 -21.50
CA PHE A 22 -4.06 -13.17 -21.05
C PHE A 22 -4.37 -11.77 -20.50
N ILE A 23 -3.39 -11.05 -19.94
CA ILE A 23 -3.55 -9.65 -19.52
C ILE A 23 -3.75 -8.76 -20.74
N SER A 24 -2.94 -8.91 -21.79
CA SER A 24 -3.13 -8.15 -23.03
C SER A 24 -4.47 -8.45 -23.69
N LEU A 25 -4.93 -9.71 -23.60
CA LEU A 25 -6.20 -10.15 -24.19
C LEU A 25 -7.44 -9.55 -23.51
N VAL A 26 -7.41 -9.39 -22.17
CA VAL A 26 -8.56 -8.83 -21.41
C VAL A 26 -8.51 -7.32 -21.24
N ASN A 27 -7.39 -6.68 -21.57
CA ASN A 27 -7.25 -5.25 -21.47
C ASN A 27 -7.79 -4.57 -22.74
N THR A 28 -8.84 -3.75 -22.58
CA THR A 28 -9.52 -3.07 -23.70
C THR A 28 -8.72 -1.93 -24.34
N ASP A 29 -7.57 -1.58 -23.78
CA ASP A 29 -6.71 -0.48 -24.27
C ASP A 29 -5.80 -0.89 -25.45
N PHE A 30 -5.60 -2.19 -25.70
CA PHE A 30 -4.75 -2.69 -26.78
C PHE A 30 -5.56 -3.06 -28.02
N ASP A 31 -5.03 -2.91 -29.24
CA ASP A 31 -5.76 -3.22 -30.48
C ASP A 31 -6.16 -4.70 -30.67
N ASP A 32 -5.48 -5.64 -30.03
CA ASP A 32 -5.69 -7.11 -30.14
C ASP A 32 -6.36 -7.70 -28.89
N HIS A 33 -7.40 -7.01 -28.39
CA HIS A 33 -8.17 -7.47 -27.24
C HIS A 33 -9.30 -8.42 -27.66
N ALA A 34 -9.60 -9.39 -26.80
CA ALA A 34 -10.78 -10.22 -26.98
C ALA A 34 -12.05 -9.46 -26.60
N ASP A 35 -13.20 -10.00 -27.01
CA ASP A 35 -14.51 -9.58 -26.53
C ASP A 35 -14.66 -9.89 -25.02
N VAL A 36 -14.13 -9.01 -24.18
CA VAL A 36 -14.22 -9.06 -22.71
C VAL A 36 -15.62 -9.38 -22.21
N PRO A 37 -16.72 -8.77 -22.70
CA PRO A 37 -18.07 -9.11 -22.23
C PRO A 37 -18.47 -10.55 -22.55
N LYS A 38 -18.06 -11.11 -23.69
CA LYS A 38 -18.34 -12.49 -24.08
C LYS A 38 -17.54 -13.48 -23.24
N LEU A 39 -16.27 -13.18 -22.99
CA LEU A 39 -15.42 -13.95 -22.08
C LEU A 39 -15.97 -13.97 -20.66
N LEU A 40 -16.44 -12.83 -20.16
CA LEU A 40 -17.04 -12.74 -18.84
C LEU A 40 -18.32 -13.58 -18.71
N GLN A 41 -19.17 -13.58 -19.75
CA GLN A 41 -20.37 -14.42 -19.78
C GLN A 41 -20.02 -15.92 -19.83
N SER A 42 -19.05 -16.30 -20.65
CA SER A 42 -18.56 -17.69 -20.73
C SER A 42 -17.98 -18.15 -19.39
N TYR A 43 -17.22 -17.29 -18.71
CA TYR A 43 -16.71 -17.55 -17.37
C TYR A 43 -17.84 -17.69 -16.35
N ALA A 44 -18.81 -16.78 -16.36
CA ALA A 44 -19.96 -16.82 -15.43
C ALA A 44 -20.78 -18.12 -15.57
N GLN A 45 -20.88 -18.67 -16.78
CA GLN A 45 -21.57 -19.95 -17.04
C GLN A 45 -20.70 -21.20 -16.81
N SER A 46 -19.38 -21.03 -16.68
CA SER A 46 -18.44 -22.13 -16.54
C SER A 46 -18.53 -22.84 -15.18
N GLU A 47 -18.12 -24.11 -15.14
CA GLU A 47 -18.07 -24.87 -13.89
C GLU A 47 -17.07 -24.25 -12.88
N THR A 48 -15.99 -23.65 -13.38
CA THR A 48 -14.95 -23.00 -12.56
C THR A 48 -15.49 -21.84 -11.72
N SER A 49 -16.39 -21.01 -12.26
CA SER A 49 -16.96 -19.89 -11.50
C SER A 49 -17.89 -20.39 -10.39
N ARG A 50 -18.68 -21.44 -10.69
CA ARG A 50 -19.57 -22.09 -9.73
C ARG A 50 -18.81 -22.77 -8.60
N GLN A 51 -17.78 -23.56 -8.94
CA GLN A 51 -16.89 -24.17 -7.95
C GLN A 51 -16.18 -23.13 -7.07
N LEU A 52 -15.79 -21.99 -7.65
CA LEU A 52 -15.19 -20.90 -6.89
C LEU A 52 -16.20 -20.28 -5.92
N ALA A 53 -17.44 -20.02 -6.36
CA ALA A 53 -18.49 -19.50 -5.50
C ALA A 53 -18.80 -20.45 -4.34
N ASP A 54 -18.90 -21.75 -4.60
CA ASP A 54 -19.13 -22.78 -3.57
C ASP A 54 -17.97 -22.85 -2.58
N ARG A 55 -16.72 -22.75 -3.05
CA ARG A 55 -15.54 -22.71 -2.19
C ARG A 55 -15.49 -21.44 -1.34
N ILE A 56 -15.85 -20.29 -1.88
CA ILE A 56 -15.92 -19.03 -1.12
C ILE A 56 -16.99 -19.13 -0.03
N GLU A 57 -18.16 -19.70 -0.34
CA GLU A 57 -19.24 -19.91 0.62
C GLU A 57 -18.84 -20.90 1.73
N ALA A 58 -18.15 -21.98 1.37
CA ALA A 58 -17.62 -22.95 2.32
C ALA A 58 -16.55 -22.33 3.23
N ASP A 59 -15.60 -21.60 2.64
CA ASP A 59 -14.54 -20.89 3.35
C ASP A 59 -15.12 -19.84 4.29
N ARG A 60 -16.14 -19.08 3.86
CA ARG A 60 -16.86 -18.12 4.71
C ARG A 60 -17.47 -18.78 5.95
N LYS A 61 -18.03 -19.98 5.83
CA LYS A 61 -18.57 -20.74 6.96
C LYS A 61 -17.48 -21.22 7.90
N THR A 62 -16.31 -21.61 7.37
CA THR A 62 -15.14 -22.00 8.17
C THR A 62 -14.49 -20.79 8.86
N LEU A 63 -14.42 -19.64 8.19
CA LEU A 63 -13.80 -18.41 8.66
C LEU A 63 -14.64 -17.65 9.69
N GLN A 64 -15.96 -17.88 9.78
CA GLN A 64 -16.79 -17.31 10.87
C GLN A 64 -16.28 -17.67 12.27
N HIS A 65 -15.52 -18.76 12.40
CA HIS A 65 -14.92 -19.21 13.66
C HIS A 65 -13.53 -18.59 13.93
N LEU A 66 -12.84 -18.07 12.90
CA LEU A 66 -11.53 -17.47 13.12
C LEU A 66 -11.71 -16.06 13.70
N PRO A 67 -10.90 -15.67 14.70
CA PRO A 67 -10.86 -14.29 15.12
C PRO A 67 -10.46 -13.46 13.90
N ASP A 68 -11.25 -12.45 13.58
CA ASP A 68 -10.88 -11.45 12.59
C ASP A 68 -9.47 -10.97 12.96
N ILE A 69 -8.57 -10.84 11.97
CA ILE A 69 -7.28 -10.18 12.19
C ILE A 69 -7.58 -8.70 12.29
N GLU A 70 -8.31 -8.32 13.32
CA GLU A 70 -8.50 -6.95 13.73
C GLU A 70 -7.11 -6.53 14.22
N GLN A 71 -6.35 -5.89 13.34
CA GLN A 71 -5.13 -5.22 13.75
C GLN A 71 -5.58 -4.17 14.77
N PRO A 72 -5.28 -4.34 16.07
CA PRO A 72 -5.74 -3.40 17.06
C PRO A 72 -5.17 -2.04 16.64
N SER A 73 -6.06 -1.05 16.50
CA SER A 73 -5.63 0.30 16.17
C SER A 73 -4.56 0.71 17.17
N PRO A 74 -3.37 1.13 16.71
CA PRO A 74 -2.28 1.44 17.61
C PRO A 74 -2.71 2.58 18.52
N SER A 75 -2.56 2.38 19.84
CA SER A 75 -2.84 3.42 20.83
C SER A 75 -2.21 4.76 20.40
N SER A 76 -2.99 5.85 20.47
CA SER A 76 -2.58 7.18 20.00
C SER A 76 -1.26 7.65 20.61
N LEU A 77 -0.95 7.23 21.84
CA LEU A 77 0.32 7.54 22.52
C LEU A 77 1.51 6.78 21.94
N ARG A 78 1.31 5.51 21.56
CA ARG A 78 2.34 4.70 20.92
C ARG A 78 2.62 5.22 19.51
N GLN A 79 1.59 5.65 18.79
CA GLN A 79 1.75 6.33 17.50
C GLN A 79 2.48 7.68 17.67
N PHE A 80 2.11 8.48 18.68
CA PHE A 80 2.80 9.73 18.99
C PHE A 80 4.29 9.50 19.31
N GLY A 81 4.63 8.50 20.13
CA GLY A 81 6.01 8.17 20.45
C GLY A 81 6.84 7.75 19.22
N VAL A 82 6.26 6.92 18.34
CA VAL A 82 6.92 6.52 17.08
C VAL A 82 7.12 7.72 16.14
N LEU A 83 6.10 8.58 16.01
CA LEU A 83 6.17 9.79 15.20
C LEU A 83 7.20 10.78 15.78
N MET A 84 7.21 10.97 17.10
CA MET A 84 8.15 11.83 17.82
C MET A 84 9.57 11.32 17.65
N TYR A 85 9.84 10.02 17.84
CA TYR A 85 11.17 9.45 17.65
C TYR A 85 11.66 9.62 16.21
N ARG A 86 10.81 9.33 15.22
CA ARG A 86 11.16 9.52 13.80
C ARG A 86 11.40 11.00 13.47
N ASN A 87 10.56 11.88 13.99
CA ASN A 87 10.69 13.32 13.77
C ASN A 87 11.94 13.87 14.47
N LEU A 88 12.27 13.38 15.67
CA LEU A 88 13.47 13.78 16.41
C LEU A 88 14.74 13.31 15.70
N VAL A 89 14.81 12.06 15.25
CA VAL A 89 15.97 11.55 14.47
C VAL A 89 16.14 12.36 13.17
N ASN A 90 15.04 12.70 12.50
CA ASN A 90 15.09 13.52 11.29
C ASN A 90 15.55 14.96 11.58
N ASN A 91 15.08 15.56 12.69
CA ASN A 91 15.50 16.89 13.13
C ASN A 91 16.96 16.93 13.59
N VAL A 92 17.45 15.89 14.26
CA VAL A 92 18.86 15.77 14.67
C VAL A 92 19.78 15.64 13.46
N ARG A 93 19.35 14.98 12.37
CA ARG A 93 20.13 14.88 11.13
C ARG A 93 20.12 16.17 10.30
N ASN A 94 19.11 17.03 10.44
CA ASN A 94 19.00 18.33 9.79
C ASN A 94 19.03 19.49 10.81
N PRO A 95 20.11 19.64 11.58
CA PRO A 95 20.17 20.58 12.70
C PRO A 95 20.10 22.05 12.27
N GLY A 96 20.46 22.38 11.02
CA GLY A 96 20.81 23.73 10.60
C GLY A 96 19.80 24.82 10.98
N ILE A 97 18.51 24.62 10.67
CA ILE A 97 17.50 25.69 10.85
C ILE A 97 17.14 25.92 12.32
N TYR A 98 17.08 24.86 13.13
CA TYR A 98 16.73 24.97 14.55
C TYR A 98 17.91 25.43 15.40
N TRP A 99 19.13 24.99 15.08
CA TRP A 99 20.34 25.40 15.78
C TRP A 99 20.66 26.88 15.57
N ILE A 100 20.34 27.46 14.40
CA ILE A 100 20.49 28.92 14.17
C ILE A 100 19.62 29.72 15.12
N ARG A 101 18.35 29.34 15.31
CA ARG A 101 17.47 30.01 16.28
C ARG A 101 17.99 29.85 17.71
N LEU A 102 18.43 28.65 18.08
CA LEU A 102 18.97 28.39 19.42
C LEU A 102 20.21 29.26 19.70
N PHE A 103 21.15 29.31 18.76
CA PHE A 103 22.37 30.12 18.89
C PHE A 103 22.07 31.62 18.92
N MET A 104 21.16 32.10 18.07
CA MET A 104 20.72 33.50 18.08
C MET A 104 20.17 33.90 19.46
N TYR A 105 19.28 33.09 20.04
CA TYR A 105 18.73 33.38 21.36
C TYR A 105 19.78 33.27 22.48
N PHE A 106 20.73 32.34 22.36
CA PHE A 106 21.85 32.23 23.29
C PHE A 106 22.71 33.50 23.28
N CYS A 107 23.11 33.98 22.10
CA CYS A 107 23.86 35.24 21.95
C CYS A 107 23.08 36.45 22.47
N LEU A 108 21.78 36.53 22.18
CA LEU A 108 20.92 37.61 22.66
C LEU A 108 20.84 37.63 24.19
N SER A 109 20.62 36.46 24.80
CA SER A 109 20.56 36.32 26.26
C SER A 109 21.90 36.66 26.92
N PHE A 110 23.02 36.22 26.33
CA PHE A 110 24.35 36.53 26.83
C PHE A 110 24.65 38.03 26.74
N MET A 111 24.37 38.67 25.60
CA MET A 111 24.56 40.11 25.40
C MET A 111 23.77 40.90 26.45
N VAL A 112 22.49 40.61 26.63
CA VAL A 112 21.65 41.25 27.66
C VAL A 112 22.23 40.98 29.06
N GLY A 113 22.60 39.73 29.37
CA GLY A 113 23.19 39.38 30.67
C GLY A 113 24.48 40.15 30.97
N THR A 114 25.38 40.29 29.99
CA THR A 114 26.63 41.03 30.15
C THR A 114 26.41 42.53 30.31
N MET A 115 25.42 43.12 29.62
CA MET A 115 25.05 44.53 29.77
C MET A 115 24.62 44.85 31.21
N TYR A 116 23.77 43.99 31.81
CA TYR A 116 23.31 44.17 33.19
C TYR A 116 24.42 43.92 34.22
N LEU A 117 25.36 43.01 33.94
CA LEU A 117 26.52 42.79 34.81
C LEU A 117 27.50 43.98 34.80
N SER A 118 27.67 44.66 33.66
CA SER A 118 28.61 45.80 33.53
C SER A 118 28.03 47.15 34.00
N THR A 119 26.71 47.24 34.14
CA THR A 119 26.00 48.47 34.55
C THR A 119 25.89 48.60 36.09
N ASN A 120 26.34 47.61 36.84
CA ASN A 120 26.36 47.59 38.31
C ASN A 120 27.81 47.51 38.79
#